data_AF-A0A917EHJ1-F1
#
_entry.id   AF-A0A917EHJ1-F1
#
_cell.length_a   1.000
_cell.length_b   1.000
_cell.length_c   1.000
_cell.angle_alpha   90.00
_cell.angle_beta   90.00
_cell.angle_gamma   90.00
#
_symmetry.space_group_name_H-M   'P 1'
#
loop_
_entity.id
_entity.type
_entity.pdbx_description
1 polymer ?
#
loop_
_entity_poly.entity_id
_entity_poly.type
_entity_poly.pdbx_seq_one_letter_code
_entity_poly.pdbx_strand_id
1 'polypeptide(L)' 'MNQYHYQTGTRDLTTAQRIKFAIQGYLISLRTWADSEIELTKLDKCWRLVVRYTADGDKSDDMERIAATIKQEEQT' A
#
# COMPACT_ATOMS: atom_id res chain seq x y z
N MET A 1 3.63 -18.86 -5.74
CA MET A 1 4.04 -17.44 -5.77
C MET A 1 3.33 -16.70 -6.89
N ASN A 2 2.43 -15.80 -6.51
CA ASN A 2 1.71 -14.88 -7.39
C ASN A 2 2.33 -13.49 -7.27
N GLN A 3 2.44 -12.79 -8.39
CA GLN A 3 2.88 -11.40 -8.41
C GLN A 3 1.66 -10.47 -8.29
N TYR A 4 1.73 -9.54 -7.36
CA TYR A 4 0.67 -8.58 -7.08
C TYR A 4 1.15 -7.18 -7.40
N HIS A 5 0.23 -6.37 -7.95
CA HIS A 5 0.43 -4.96 -8.19
C HIS A 5 -0.75 -4.20 -7.58
N TYR A 6 -0.44 -3.28 -6.68
CA TYR A 6 -1.40 -2.42 -6.04
C TYR A 6 -1.02 -0.95 -6.26
N GLN A 7 -2.01 -0.10 -6.52
CA GLN A 7 -1.82 1.34 -6.68
C GLN A 7 -2.95 2.10 -5.99
N THR A 8 -2.60 3.15 -5.26
CA THR A 8 -3.57 4.06 -4.65
C THR A 8 -3.12 5.51 -4.68
N GLY A 9 -4.07 6.43 -4.54
CA GLY A 9 -3.81 7.87 -4.51
C GLY A 9 -4.52 8.57 -3.36
N THR A 10 -3.89 9.61 -2.82
CA THR A 10 -4.47 10.51 -1.80
C THR A 10 -3.92 11.93 -1.96
N ARG A 11 -4.67 12.95 -1.56
CA ARG A 11 -4.21 14.34 -1.61
C ARG A 11 -3.29 14.71 -0.44
N ASP A 12 -3.42 14.01 0.68
CA ASP A 12 -2.68 14.28 1.90
C ASP A 12 -1.45 13.36 2.02
N LEU A 13 -0.28 13.97 2.26
CA LEU A 13 0.98 13.25 2.46
C LEU A 13 0.92 12.35 3.71
N THR A 14 0.27 12.80 4.77
CA THR A 14 0.14 12.07 6.04
C THR A 14 -0.62 10.78 5.81
N THR A 15 -1.79 10.84 5.16
CA THR A 15 -2.54 9.65 4.77
C THR A 15 -1.69 8.73 3.89
N ALA A 16 -0.93 9.29 2.92
CA ALA A 16 -0.09 8.51 2.02
C ALA A 16 1.01 7.74 2.78
N GLN A 17 1.65 8.40 3.75
CA GLN A 17 2.67 7.81 4.61
C GLN A 17 2.07 6.75 5.52
N ARG A 18 0.90 6.99 6.13
CA ARG A 18 0.20 6.01 6.96
C ARG A 18 -0.12 4.73 6.17
N ILE A 19 -0.66 4.88 4.95
CA ILE A 19 -0.92 3.74 4.05
C ILE A 19 0.37 3.01 3.73
N LYS A 20 1.43 3.74 3.37
CA LYS A 20 2.74 3.15 3.10
C LYS A 20 3.22 2.32 4.29
N PHE A 21 3.27 2.88 5.50
CA PHE A 21 3.76 2.18 6.69
C PHE A 21 2.93 0.92 7.02
N ALA A 22 1.60 0.99 6.90
CA ALA A 22 0.75 -0.17 7.14
C ALA A 22 1.00 -1.30 6.13
N ILE A 23 1.15 -0.96 4.85
CA ILE A 23 1.51 -1.93 3.81
C ILE A 23 2.89 -2.52 4.06
N GLN A 24 3.88 -1.70 4.47
CA GLN A 24 5.21 -2.20 4.81
C GLN A 24 5.15 -3.21 5.96
N GLY A 25 4.40 -2.92 7.03
CA GLY A 25 4.20 -3.85 8.14
C GLY A 25 3.53 -5.16 7.70
N TYR A 26 2.53 -5.08 6.82
CA TYR A 26 1.87 -6.25 6.27
C TYR A 26 2.83 -7.12 5.42
N LEU A 27 3.63 -6.53 4.53
CA LEU A 27 4.61 -7.26 3.71
C LEU A 27 5.71 -7.93 4.55
N ILE A 28 6.11 -7.31 5.66
CA ILE A 28 7.00 -7.93 6.64
C ILE A 28 6.34 -9.18 7.24
N SER A 29 5.06 -9.10 7.61
CA SER A 29 4.32 -10.25 8.17
C SER A 29 4.19 -11.42 7.18
N LEU A 30 4.14 -11.12 5.88
CA LEU A 30 4.12 -12.13 4.82
C LEU A 30 5.51 -12.71 4.50
N ARG A 31 6.59 -12.16 5.05
CA ARG A 31 7.99 -12.48 4.67
C ARG A 31 8.31 -12.18 3.20
N THR A 32 7.57 -11.27 2.57
CA THR A 32 7.72 -10.89 1.15
C THR A 32 8.40 -9.52 0.99
N TRP A 33 8.79 -8.90 2.10
CA TRP A 33 9.41 -7.57 2.13
C TRP A 33 10.64 -7.46 1.23
N ALA A 34 11.52 -8.46 1.25
CA ALA A 34 12.79 -8.45 0.52
C ALA A 34 12.62 -8.33 -1.01
N ASP A 35 11.53 -8.88 -1.54
CA ASP A 35 11.22 -8.90 -2.97
C ASP A 35 10.12 -7.90 -3.35
N SER A 36 9.81 -6.96 -2.45
CA SER A 36 8.77 -5.96 -2.67
C SER A 36 9.34 -4.61 -3.11
N GLU A 37 8.66 -3.96 -4.04
CA GLU A 37 8.93 -2.61 -4.49
C GLU A 37 7.80 -1.69 -4.00
N ILE A 38 8.15 -0.60 -3.32
CA ILE A 38 7.19 0.37 -2.80
C ILE A 38 7.64 1.77 -3.17
N GLU A 39 6.86 2.43 -4.03
CA GLU A 39 7.16 3.76 -4.52
C GLU A 39 6.07 4.76 -4.09
N LEU A 40 6.49 5.86 -3.44
CA LEU A 40 5.61 6.99 -3.12
C LEU A 40 6.03 8.21 -3.94
N THR A 41 5.25 8.54 -4.96
CA THR A 41 5.52 9.63 -5.89
C THR A 41 4.64 10.85 -5.59
N LYS A 42 5.23 12.06 -5.53
CA LYS A 42 4.45 13.31 -5.55
C LYS A 42 4.01 13.63 -6.98
N LEU A 43 2.71 13.83 -7.18
CA LEU A 43 2.10 14.34 -8.42
C LEU A 43 1.57 15.76 -8.18
N ASP A 44 1.16 16.45 -9.25
CA ASP A 44 0.73 17.86 -9.19
C ASP A 44 -0.37 18.15 -8.16
N LYS A 45 -1.29 17.20 -7.93
CA LYS A 45 -2.47 17.38 -7.06
C LYS A 45 -2.65 16.28 -6.02
N CYS A 46 -1.75 15.29 -5.97
CA CYS A 46 -1.88 14.14 -5.07
C CYS A 46 -0.55 13.40 -4.90
N TRP A 47 -0.56 12.45 -3.98
CA TRP A 47 0.48 11.45 -3.78
C TRP A 47 -0.02 10.12 -4.32
N ARG A 48 0.82 9.45 -5.10
CA ARG A 48 0.57 8.11 -5.64
C ARG A 48 1.49 7.12 -4.93
N LEU A 49 0.90 6.06 -4.40
CA LEU A 49 1.62 4.92 -3.84
C LEU A 49 1.45 3.73 -4.79
N VAL A 50 2.56 3.12 -5.22
CA VAL A 50 2.60 1.89 -6.01
C VAL A 50 3.34 0.83 -5.21
N VAL A 51 2.79 -0.38 -5.19
CA VAL A 51 3.35 -1.52 -4.48
C VAL A 51 3.36 -2.73 -5.41
N ARG A 52 4.52 -3.37 -5.55
CA ARG A 52 4.67 -4.65 -6.25
C ARG A 52 5.28 -5.66 -5.30
N TYR A 53 4.74 -6.85 -5.22
CA TYR A 53 5.26 -7.89 -4.34
C TYR A 53 4.86 -9.27 -4.83
N THR A 54 5.60 -10.27 -4.37
CA THR A 54 5.31 -11.68 -4.66
C THR A 54 4.89 -12.36 -3.36
N ALA A 55 3.77 -13.07 -3.34
CA ALA A 55 3.29 -13.79 -2.17
C ALA A 55 2.67 -15.14 -2.53
N ASP A 56 2.56 -16.03 -1.55
CA ASP A 56 1.83 -17.28 -1.68
C ASP A 56 0.36 -17.12 -1.24
N GLY A 57 -0.52 -17.88 -1.91
CA GLY A 57 -1.97 -17.76 -1.75
C GLY A 57 -2.56 -16.54 -2.43
N ASP A 58 -3.87 -16.35 -2.27
CA ASP A 58 -4.61 -15.19 -2.79
C ASP A 58 -4.53 -14.01 -1.81
N LYS A 59 -4.17 -12.84 -2.35
CA LYS A 59 -3.85 -11.59 -1.63
C LYS A 59 -4.34 -10.36 -2.41
N SER A 60 -5.24 -10.53 -3.39
CA SER A 60 -5.65 -9.48 -4.32
C SER A 60 -6.20 -8.23 -3.63
N ASP A 61 -6.88 -8.41 -2.49
CA ASP A 61 -7.69 -7.36 -1.87
C ASP A 61 -7.06 -6.77 -0.60
N ASP A 62 -6.02 -7.40 -0.06
CA ASP A 62 -5.49 -7.09 1.27
C ASP A 62 -4.94 -5.65 1.32
N MET A 63 -4.27 -5.21 0.25
CA MET A 63 -3.71 -3.85 0.15
C MET A 63 -4.79 -2.77 0.01
N GLU A 64 -5.85 -3.06 -0.75
CA GLU A 64 -7.00 -2.15 -0.90
C GLU A 64 -7.70 -1.98 0.44
N ARG A 65 -7.92 -3.09 1.18
CA ARG A 65 -8.51 -3.05 2.52
C ARG A 65 -7.69 -2.20 3.49
N ILE A 66 -6.38 -2.38 3.54
CA ILE A 66 -5.49 -1.59 4.41
C ILE A 66 -5.64 -0.10 4.11
N ALA A 67 -5.62 0.28 2.83
CA ALA A 67 -5.72 1.69 2.46
C ALA A 67 -7.11 2.27 2.71
N ALA A 68 -8.18 1.49 2.47
CA ALA A 68 -9.54 1.91 2.73
C ALA A 68 -9.77 2.20 4.22
N THR A 69 -9.28 1.33 5.12
CA THR A 69 -9.38 1.55 6.56
C THR A 69 -8.75 2.88 6.98
N ILE A 70 -7.52 3.15 6.53
CA ILE A 70 -6.81 4.38 6.90
C ILE A 70 -7.50 5.62 6.33
N LYS A 71 -8.03 5.54 5.10
CA LYS A 71 -8.78 6.65 4.49
C LYS A 71 -10.09 6.94 5.23
N GLN A 72 -10.74 5.93 5.80
CA GLN A 72 -11.97 6.10 6.58
C GLN A 72 -11.69 6.75 7.94
N GLU A 73 -10.61 6.34 8.62
CA GLU A 73 -10.20 6.95 9.90
C GLU A 73 -9.91 8.45 9.79
N GLU A 74 -9.47 8.94 8.62
CA GLU A 74 -9.20 10.38 8.41
C GLU A 74 -10.47 11.21 8.18
N GLN A 75 -11.62 10.57 7.92
CA GLN A 75 -12.90 11.24 7.70
C GLN A 75 -13.77 11.32 8.96
N THR A 76 -13.32 10.71 10.06
CA THR A 76 -14.04 10.61 11.33
C THR A 76 -13.47 11.59 12.35
#